data_AF-A0A7V8TXD9-F1
#
_entry.id   AF-A0A7V8TXD9-F1
#
_cell.length_a   1.000
_cell.length_b   1.000
_cell.length_c   1.000
_cell.angle_alpha   90.00
_cell.angle_beta   90.00
_cell.angle_gamma   90.00
#
_symmetry.space_group_name_H-M   'P 1'
#
loop_
_entity.id
_entity.type
_entity.pdbx_description
1 polymer ?
#
loop_
_entity_poly.entity_id
_entity_poly.type
_entity_poly.pdbx_seq_one_letter_code
_entity_poly.pdbx_strand_id
1 'polypeptide(L)'
;MTSNLIANTNYFGEGLTFYENNKLDKAKFKFEQELVLNPKSEKAYLYLAKIFNIQKKKKLEEANLNTVILLNPKNEEATYNLAILKLEESDYKKSKKLIEQLLVFCETYCQKSKKLEIEIENSLKK
;
A
#
# COMPACT_ATOMS: atom_id res chain seq x y z
N MET A 1 23.66 22.31 -23.69
CA MET A 1 24.65 22.16 -22.59
C MET A 1 24.46 20.78 -22.00
N THR A 2 25.56 20.04 -21.98
CA THR A 2 25.70 18.63 -21.59
C THR A 2 25.41 18.39 -20.12
N SER A 3 24.53 17.45 -19.80
CA SER A 3 24.89 16.24 -19.05
C SER A 3 23.67 15.34 -18.91
N ASN A 4 23.60 14.31 -19.74
CA ASN A 4 22.98 13.05 -19.36
C ASN A 4 23.73 12.53 -18.14
N LEU A 5 23.29 12.95 -16.96
CA LEU A 5 23.68 12.34 -15.69
C LEU A 5 22.44 11.58 -15.19
N ILE A 6 22.02 10.56 -15.94
CA ILE A 6 21.30 9.46 -15.31
C ILE A 6 22.37 8.72 -14.52
N ALA A 7 22.76 9.30 -13.38
CA ALA A 7 23.37 8.53 -12.32
C ALA A 7 22.47 7.33 -12.10
N ASN A 8 23.06 6.17 -11.86
CA ASN A 8 22.37 4.91 -11.61
C ASN A 8 21.65 4.98 -10.24
N THR A 9 20.73 5.93 -10.10
CA THR A 9 20.16 6.36 -8.84
C THR A 9 18.98 5.46 -8.52
N ASN A 10 19.21 4.55 -7.58
CA ASN A 10 18.19 3.64 -7.08
C ASN A 10 17.39 4.31 -5.96
N TYR A 11 16.53 5.26 -6.32
CA TYR A 11 15.70 5.98 -5.34
C TYR A 11 14.81 5.03 -4.54
N PHE A 12 14.24 4.01 -5.17
CA PHE A 12 13.49 2.98 -4.46
C PHE A 12 14.34 2.27 -3.39
N GLY A 13 15.55 1.84 -3.74
CA GLY A 13 16.47 1.16 -2.82
C GLY A 13 16.87 2.03 -1.64
N GLU A 14 17.21 3.30 -1.88
CA GLU A 14 17.47 4.27 -0.81
C GLU A 14 16.25 4.49 0.08
N GLY A 15 15.06 4.61 -0.53
CA GLY A 15 13.79 4.75 0.19
C GLY A 15 13.52 3.56 1.10
N LEU A 16 13.76 2.35 0.60
CA LEU A 16 13.66 1.11 1.39
C LEU A 16 14.63 1.11 2.57
N THR A 17 15.90 1.46 2.34
CA THR A 17 16.89 1.56 3.43
C THR A 17 16.46 2.59 4.49
N PHE A 18 15.96 3.75 4.09
CA PHE A 18 15.45 4.73 5.06
C PHE A 18 14.21 4.23 5.81
N TYR A 19 13.31 3.51 5.12
CA TYR A 19 12.10 2.96 5.72
C TYR A 19 12.44 1.91 6.80
N GLU A 20 13.35 0.98 6.50
CA GLU A 20 13.82 -0.05 7.44
C GLU A 20 14.52 0.56 8.66
N ASN A 21 15.20 1.69 8.48
CA ASN A 21 15.82 2.47 9.56
C ASN A 21 14.85 3.43 10.27
N ASN A 22 13.54 3.31 10.05
CA ASN A 22 12.48 4.16 10.61
C ASN A 22 12.64 5.68 10.33
N LYS A 23 13.39 6.04 9.28
CA LYS A 23 13.59 7.43 8.82
C LYS A 23 12.50 7.79 7.81
N LEU A 24 11.25 7.81 8.28
CA LEU A 24 10.05 7.84 7.41
C LEU A 24 9.99 9.04 6.45
N ASP A 25 10.40 10.23 6.88
CA ASP A 25 10.38 11.42 5.99
C ASP A 25 11.41 11.32 4.86
N LYS A 26 12.58 10.74 5.14
CA LYS A 26 13.60 10.48 4.12
C LYS A 26 13.16 9.38 3.17
N ALA A 27 12.53 8.33 3.70
CA ALA A 27 11.95 7.26 2.90
C ALA A 27 10.88 7.79 1.96
N LYS A 28 9.92 8.58 2.48
CA LYS A 28 8.87 9.26 1.71
C LYS A 28 9.45 10.07 0.57
N PHE A 29 10.43 10.92 0.86
CA PHE A 29 11.07 11.76 -0.15
C PHE A 29 11.72 10.92 -1.27
N LYS A 30 12.38 9.81 -0.93
CA LYS A 30 12.99 8.91 -1.92
C LYS A 30 11.96 8.16 -2.76
N PHE A 31 10.87 7.69 -2.17
CA PHE A 31 9.76 7.12 -2.95
C PHE A 31 9.09 8.16 -3.85
N GLU A 32 8.99 9.43 -3.42
CA GLU A 32 8.49 10.52 -4.28
C GLU A 32 9.44 10.81 -5.45
N GLN A 33 10.76 10.75 -5.23
CA GLN A 33 11.75 10.85 -6.32
C GLN A 33 11.67 9.67 -7.30
N GLU A 34 11.46 8.44 -6.80
CA GLU A 34 11.20 7.26 -7.63
C GLU A 34 9.98 7.49 -8.52
N LEU A 35 8.90 8.08 -8.00
CA LEU A 35 7.69 8.36 -8.78
C LEU A 35 7.87 9.46 -9.82
N VAL A 36 8.82 10.38 -9.65
CA VAL A 36 9.18 11.36 -10.69
C VAL A 36 9.83 10.67 -11.89
N LEU A 37 10.69 9.65 -11.64
CA LEU A 37 11.35 8.90 -12.72
C LEU A 37 10.47 7.78 -13.30
N ASN A 38 9.73 7.10 -12.43
CA ASN A 38 8.85 5.99 -12.76
C ASN A 38 7.47 6.19 -12.11
N PRO A 39 6.56 6.94 -12.77
CA PRO A 39 5.22 7.22 -12.24
C PRO A 39 4.33 5.99 -12.06
N LYS A 40 4.75 4.81 -12.56
CA LYS A 40 4.04 3.52 -12.45
C LYS A 40 4.70 2.56 -11.46
N SER A 41 5.61 3.05 -10.61
CA SER A 41 6.25 2.21 -9.59
C SER A 41 5.25 1.82 -8.49
N GLU A 42 4.59 0.67 -8.67
CA GLU A 42 3.64 0.11 -7.69
C GLU A 42 4.26 -0.07 -6.30
N LYS A 43 5.57 -0.40 -6.25
CA LYS A 43 6.30 -0.55 -4.99
C LYS A 43 6.45 0.78 -4.28
N ALA A 44 6.78 1.87 -4.99
CA ALA A 44 6.90 3.19 -4.37
C ALA A 44 5.56 3.65 -3.78
N TYR A 45 4.44 3.50 -4.50
CA TYR A 45 3.11 3.79 -3.97
C TYR A 45 2.78 2.92 -2.75
N LEU A 46 3.10 1.62 -2.76
CA LEU A 46 2.85 0.73 -1.63
C LEU A 46 3.59 1.16 -0.37
N TYR A 47 4.87 1.54 -0.48
CA TYR A 47 5.62 2.02 0.67
C TYR A 47 5.16 3.42 1.13
N LEU A 48 4.74 4.30 0.22
CA LEU A 48 4.10 5.56 0.60
C LEU A 48 2.81 5.31 1.39
N ALA A 49 1.97 4.36 0.98
CA ALA A 49 0.79 3.96 1.74
C ALA A 49 1.16 3.50 3.16
N LYS A 50 2.19 2.63 3.30
CA LYS A 50 2.68 2.17 4.60
C LYS A 50 3.14 3.34 5.49
N ILE A 51 3.88 4.30 4.92
CA ILE A 51 4.30 5.51 5.65
C ILE A 51 3.08 6.32 6.09
N PHE A 52 2.09 6.52 5.21
CA PHE A 52 0.89 7.27 5.53
C PHE A 52 0.01 6.60 6.58
N ASN A 53 -0.04 5.27 6.62
CA ASN A 53 -0.66 4.51 7.70
C ASN A 53 0.00 4.84 9.05
N ILE A 54 1.35 4.75 9.13
CA ILE A 54 2.10 5.07 10.35
C ILE A 54 1.84 6.52 10.79
N GLN A 55 1.73 7.45 9.83
CA GLN A 55 1.41 8.86 10.08
C GLN A 55 -0.09 9.14 10.34
N LYS A 56 -0.95 8.12 10.33
CA LYS A 56 -2.42 8.22 10.47
C LYS A 56 -3.08 9.11 9.41
N LYS A 57 -2.47 9.23 8.22
CA LYS A 57 -2.99 10.02 7.09
C LYS A 57 -3.85 9.15 6.17
N LYS A 58 -5.00 8.71 6.69
CA LYS A 58 -5.93 7.75 6.04
C LYS A 58 -6.26 8.05 4.58
N LYS A 59 -6.55 9.31 4.24
CA LYS A 59 -6.87 9.72 2.86
C LYS A 59 -5.70 9.48 1.88
N LEU A 60 -4.48 9.76 2.32
CA LEU A 60 -3.28 9.56 1.50
C LEU A 60 -2.93 8.08 1.40
N GLU A 61 -3.08 7.34 2.50
CA GLU A 61 -2.96 5.88 2.49
C GLU A 61 -3.91 5.25 1.47
N GLU A 62 -5.21 5.55 1.54
CA GLU A 62 -6.21 5.02 0.61
C GLU A 62 -5.88 5.36 -0.85
N ALA A 63 -5.51 6.62 -1.14
CA ALA A 63 -5.16 7.04 -2.50
C ALA A 63 -3.97 6.24 -3.07
N ASN A 64 -2.94 6.01 -2.25
CA ASN A 64 -1.77 5.24 -2.66
C ASN A 64 -2.12 3.75 -2.83
N LEU A 65 -2.88 3.15 -1.91
CA LEU A 65 -3.32 1.75 -2.02
C LEU A 65 -4.18 1.51 -3.26
N ASN A 66 -5.13 2.40 -3.55
CA ASN A 66 -5.94 2.31 -4.78
C ASN A 66 -5.05 2.41 -6.04
N THR A 67 -4.00 3.23 -6.01
CA THR A 67 -3.04 3.33 -7.12
C THR A 67 -2.26 2.03 -7.30
N VAL A 68 -1.83 1.38 -6.21
CA VAL A 68 -1.18 0.06 -6.27
C VAL A 68 -2.11 -0.98 -6.89
N ILE A 69 -3.38 -1.05 -6.46
CA ILE A 69 -4.37 -1.99 -6.97
C ILE A 69 -4.70 -1.71 -8.44
N LEU A 70 -4.70 -0.44 -8.87
CA LEU A 70 -4.89 -0.07 -10.27
C LEU A 70 -3.73 -0.55 -11.15
N LEU A 71 -2.49 -0.40 -10.69
CA LEU A 71 -1.28 -0.80 -11.41
C LEU A 71 -1.09 -2.33 -11.39
N ASN A 72 -1.39 -2.97 -10.27
CA ASN A 72 -1.26 -4.40 -10.04
C ASN A 72 -2.49 -4.93 -9.28
N PRO A 73 -3.55 -5.35 -10.00
CA PRO A 73 -4.79 -5.82 -9.39
C PRO A 73 -4.66 -7.09 -8.52
N LYS A 74 -3.53 -7.80 -8.61
CA LYS A 74 -3.24 -9.00 -7.81
C LYS A 74 -2.30 -8.71 -6.63
N ASN A 75 -2.03 -7.44 -6.33
CA ASN A 75 -1.22 -7.10 -5.17
C ASN A 75 -1.99 -7.41 -3.87
N GLU A 76 -1.62 -8.53 -3.24
CA GLU A 76 -2.27 -9.03 -2.03
C GLU A 76 -2.16 -8.03 -0.87
N GLU A 77 -0.96 -7.48 -0.66
CA GLU A 77 -0.68 -6.57 0.45
C GLU A 77 -1.50 -5.28 0.36
N ALA A 78 -1.57 -4.67 -0.83
CA ALA A 78 -2.34 -3.44 -1.02
C ALA A 78 -3.84 -3.67 -0.80
N THR A 79 -4.38 -4.78 -1.33
CA THR A 79 -5.79 -5.14 -1.16
C THR A 79 -6.13 -5.41 0.30
N TYR A 80 -5.26 -6.15 1.00
CA TYR A 80 -5.42 -6.44 2.41
C TYR A 80 -5.36 -5.17 3.28
N ASN A 81 -4.36 -4.30 3.05
CA ASN A 81 -4.23 -3.06 3.81
C ASN A 81 -5.42 -2.12 3.56
N LEU A 82 -5.95 -2.06 2.33
CA LEU A 82 -7.15 -1.27 2.04
C LEU A 82 -8.38 -1.84 2.74
N ALA A 83 -8.51 -3.16 2.83
CA ALA A 83 -9.58 -3.81 3.57
C ALA A 83 -9.52 -3.49 5.07
N ILE A 84 -8.33 -3.50 5.69
CA ILE A 84 -8.12 -3.06 7.08
C ILE A 84 -8.53 -1.60 7.24
N LEU A 85 -8.03 -0.70 6.37
CA LEU A 85 -8.36 0.71 6.44
C LEU A 85 -9.88 0.94 6.41
N LYS A 86 -10.60 0.20 5.56
CA LYS A 86 -12.07 0.27 5.47
C LYS A 86 -12.79 -0.33 6.67
N LEU A 87 -12.24 -1.39 7.26
CA LEU A 87 -12.75 -1.91 8.53
C LEU A 87 -12.63 -0.84 9.65
N GLU A 88 -11.48 -0.18 9.76
CA GLU A 88 -11.25 0.87 10.75
C GLU A 88 -12.13 2.12 10.55
N GLU A 89 -12.51 2.40 9.31
CA GLU A 89 -13.45 3.47 8.96
C GLU A 89 -14.92 3.05 9.11
N SER A 90 -15.17 1.83 9.63
CA SER A 90 -16.50 1.21 9.75
C SER A 90 -17.22 1.02 8.40
N ASP A 91 -16.50 1.10 7.28
CA ASP A 91 -16.99 0.72 5.96
C ASP A 91 -16.86 -0.80 5.76
N TYR A 92 -17.64 -1.53 6.56
CA TYR A 92 -17.63 -2.99 6.58
C TYR A 92 -18.01 -3.60 5.23
N LYS A 93 -18.88 -2.93 4.46
CA LYS A 93 -19.30 -3.40 3.12
C LYS A 93 -18.14 -3.36 2.14
N LYS A 94 -17.40 -2.25 2.07
CA LYS A 94 -16.24 -2.14 1.17
C LYS A 94 -15.10 -3.05 1.64
N SER A 95 -14.87 -3.12 2.95
CA SER A 95 -13.88 -4.05 3.53
C SER A 95 -14.18 -5.50 3.15
N LYS A 96 -15.42 -5.96 3.32
CA LYS A 96 -15.84 -7.32 2.95
C LYS A 96 -15.60 -7.61 1.47
N LYS A 97 -16.01 -6.70 0.59
CA LYS A 97 -15.82 -6.85 -0.87
C LYS A 97 -14.34 -7.01 -1.24
N LEU A 98 -13.45 -6.24 -0.59
CA LEU A 98 -12.01 -6.33 -0.83
C LEU A 98 -11.43 -7.67 -0.37
N ILE A 99 -11.89 -8.20 0.77
CA ILE A 99 -11.46 -9.51 1.27
C ILE A 99 -12.01 -10.66 0.42
N GLU A 100 -13.27 -10.61 0.03
CA GLU A 100 -13.85 -11.59 -0.90
C GLU A 100 -13.07 -11.61 -2.22
N GLN A 101 -12.71 -10.44 -2.75
CA GLN A 101 -11.87 -10.34 -3.95
C GLN A 101 -10.46 -10.90 -3.72
N LEU A 102 -9.81 -10.55 -2.60
CA LEU A 102 -8.47 -11.03 -2.26
C LEU A 102 -8.43 -12.55 -2.14
N LEU A 103 -9.44 -13.17 -1.53
CA LEU A 103 -9.52 -14.62 -1.36
C LEU A 103 -9.61 -15.40 -2.69
N VAL A 104 -9.98 -14.75 -3.80
CA VAL A 104 -9.98 -15.37 -5.14
C VAL A 104 -8.57 -15.58 -5.68
N PHE A 105 -7.61 -14.73 -5.33
CA PHE A 105 -6.27 -14.75 -5.92
C PHE A 105 -5.13 -14.82 -4.91
N CYS A 106 -5.42 -14.84 -3.61
CA CYS A 106 -4.39 -14.85 -2.58
C CYS A 106 -3.50 -16.09 -2.68
N GLU A 107 -2.23 -15.92 -2.31
CA GLU A 107 -1.28 -17.01 -2.11
C GLU A 107 -0.69 -16.89 -0.70
N THR A 108 -0.20 -15.70 -0.35
CA THR A 108 0.51 -15.44 0.93
C THR A 108 -0.38 -14.79 2.00
N TYR A 109 -1.46 -14.10 1.60
CA TYR A 109 -2.38 -13.41 2.51
C TYR A 109 -3.65 -14.22 2.81
N CYS A 110 -3.83 -15.43 2.27
CA CYS A 110 -5.09 -16.18 2.42
C CYS A 110 -5.51 -16.40 3.88
N GLN A 111 -4.59 -16.85 4.74
CA GLN A 111 -4.92 -17.11 6.15
C GLN A 111 -5.30 -15.82 6.90
N LYS A 112 -4.56 -14.73 6.67
CA LYS A 112 -4.85 -13.41 7.26
C LYS A 112 -6.19 -12.87 6.76
N SER A 113 -6.48 -13.05 5.48
CA SER A 113 -7.72 -12.60 4.84
C SER A 113 -8.94 -13.33 5.39
N LYS A 114 -8.86 -14.65 5.59
CA LYS A 114 -9.93 -15.44 6.25
C LYS A 114 -10.18 -14.99 7.69
N LYS A 115 -9.12 -14.68 8.45
CA LYS A 115 -9.27 -14.17 9.82
C LYS A 115 -9.99 -12.81 9.82
N LEU A 116 -9.59 -11.93 8.91
CA LEU A 116 -10.19 -10.60 8.76
C LEU A 116 -11.64 -10.68 8.26
N GLU A 117 -11.97 -11.62 7.38
CA GLU A 117 -13.35 -11.89 6.93
C GLU A 117 -14.28 -12.17 8.12
N ILE A 118 -13.88 -13.07 9.03
CA ILE A 118 -14.65 -13.38 10.24
C ILE A 118 -14.87 -12.15 11.12
N GLU A 119 -13.84 -11.30 11.26
CA GLU A 119 -13.92 -10.05 12.02
C GLU A 119 -14.92 -9.05 11.40
N ILE A 120 -14.89 -8.91 10.08
CA ILE A 120 -15.83 -8.07 9.32
C ILE A 120 -17.26 -8.59 9.50
N GLU A 121 -17.49 -9.91 9.38
CA GLU A 121 -18.82 -10.51 9.56
C GLU A 121 -19.39 -10.30 10.96
N ASN A 122 -18.55 -10.42 12.00
CA ASN A 122 -18.97 -10.14 13.37
C ASN A 122 -19.32 -8.66 13.56
N SER A 123 -18.65 -7.76 12.86
CA SER A 123 -18.93 -6.32 12.92
C SER A 123 -20.22 -5.92 12.18
N LEU A 124 -20.60 -6.67 11.14
CA LEU A 124 -21.87 -6.49 10.42
C LEU A 124 -23.10 -6.98 11.18
N LYS A 125 -22.92 -7.87 12.15
CA LYS A 125 -24.01 -8.45 12.98
C LYS A 125 -24.33 -7.64 14.23
N LYS A 126 -23.49 -6.64 14.57
CA LYS A 126 -23.67 -5.72 15.68
C LYS A 126 -24.45 -4.49 15.24
#